data_AF-A0A3E1E5H2-F1
#
_entry.id   AF-A0A3E1E5H2-F1
#
_cell.length_a   1.000
_cell.length_b   1.000
_cell.length_c   1.000
_cell.angle_alpha   90.00
_cell.angle_beta   90.00
_cell.angle_gamma   90.00
#
_symmetry.space_group_name_H-M   'P 1'
#
loop_
_entity.id
_entity.type
_entity.pdbx_description
1 polymer ?
#
loop_
_entity_poly.entity_id
_entity_poly.type
_entity_poly.pdbx_seq_one_letter_code
_entity_poly.pdbx_strand_id
1 'polypeptide(L)'
;MNLTLSPRLFFSTVFAACALPSLALAQDSSKLTTLTVEQAREVMAKKPGMVGSADGRFANFDALTTLTPEVAEVLVNHDGALSLNGLKELSAETASVLAKHPAMKQFGYADLRLNGLKTISPHAAEALAAHQGKVLLYSLEKLDSLPLAQKLARQWGELRLGISELSPPIAAELAKHRGTDEDKTRPGVILRRQDGAASVLRIDNLASLSPETAEALAAHEGVLVLNDLTSLPPAVAVSLAKRAGNTNAVRSNGSSVTAKRTGTLVLNGLETLSTESAAALAAFTGELVLKAITELPPDTAAALAQHKGRLHLTGLTKLSPETHTALQRHANLLLPRPLPLTAGK
;
A
#
# COMPACT_ATOMS: atom_id res chain seq x y z
N MET A 1 -0.36 -87.07 32.12
CA MET A 1 0.71 -86.48 31.28
C MET A 1 0.07 -85.58 30.23
N ASN A 2 0.22 -84.27 30.41
CA ASN A 2 -0.04 -83.21 29.42
C ASN A 2 1.17 -83.06 28.51
N LEU A 3 0.98 -82.62 27.25
CA LEU A 3 1.87 -81.67 26.56
C LEU A 3 1.21 -81.13 25.26
N THR A 4 0.51 -80.01 25.44
CA THR A 4 0.58 -78.74 24.69
C THR A 4 0.92 -78.74 23.18
N LEU A 5 -0.03 -78.26 22.36
CA LEU A 5 0.23 -77.65 21.05
C LEU A 5 0.49 -76.14 21.18
N SER A 6 1.54 -75.64 20.52
CA SER A 6 1.80 -74.22 20.28
C SER A 6 1.59 -73.91 18.79
N PRO A 7 0.94 -72.80 18.39
CA PRO A 7 0.93 -72.36 17.01
C PRO A 7 2.13 -71.44 16.72
N ARG A 8 2.90 -71.77 15.67
CA ARG A 8 3.94 -70.92 15.11
C ARG A 8 3.31 -69.78 14.30
N LEU A 9 3.67 -68.55 14.64
CA LEU A 9 3.36 -67.33 13.89
C LEU A 9 4.11 -67.32 12.55
N PHE A 10 3.37 -67.17 11.45
CA PHE A 10 3.89 -66.76 10.16
C PHE A 10 4.22 -65.26 10.22
N PHE A 11 5.49 -64.89 10.07
CA PHE A 11 5.88 -63.51 9.74
C PHE A 11 5.64 -63.28 8.24
N SER A 12 4.52 -62.67 7.89
CA SER A 12 4.35 -61.99 6.61
C SER A 12 4.66 -60.52 6.83
N THR A 13 5.78 -60.05 6.30
CA THR A 13 6.15 -58.64 6.19
C THR A 13 5.12 -57.89 5.36
N VAL A 14 4.17 -57.24 6.04
CA VAL A 14 3.32 -56.22 5.41
C VAL A 14 4.13 -54.93 5.37
N PHE A 15 4.50 -54.50 4.16
CA PHE A 15 4.88 -53.12 3.88
C PHE A 15 3.72 -52.22 4.29
N ALA A 16 3.85 -51.52 5.41
CA ALA A 16 2.95 -50.44 5.77
C ALA A 16 3.22 -49.27 4.81
N ALA A 17 2.50 -49.25 3.68
CA ALA A 17 2.28 -48.03 2.94
C ALA A 17 1.58 -47.07 3.92
N CYS A 18 2.34 -46.09 4.43
CA CYS A 18 1.80 -45.01 5.22
C CYS A 18 0.92 -44.16 4.31
N ALA A 19 -0.35 -44.57 4.18
CA ALA A 19 -1.40 -43.78 3.57
C ALA A 19 -1.58 -42.54 4.45
N LEU A 20 -0.93 -41.44 4.05
CA LEU A 20 -1.27 -40.11 4.53
C LEU A 20 -2.79 -39.93 4.36
N PRO A 21 -3.49 -39.32 5.32
CA PRO A 21 -4.94 -39.20 5.26
C PRO A 21 -5.33 -38.32 4.06
N SER A 22 -5.77 -38.97 2.99
CA SER A 22 -6.32 -38.37 1.76
C SER A 22 -7.72 -37.79 1.95
N LEU A 23 -8.14 -37.50 3.19
CA LEU A 23 -9.55 -37.27 3.52
C LEU A 23 -9.78 -36.22 4.61
N ALA A 24 -9.04 -35.10 4.59
CA ALA A 24 -9.39 -33.88 5.35
C ALA A 24 -8.60 -32.63 4.92
N LEU A 25 -8.18 -32.48 3.66
CA LEU A 25 -7.67 -31.18 3.20
C LEU A 25 -8.83 -30.19 3.19
N ALA A 26 -8.83 -29.36 4.24
CA ALA A 26 -9.87 -28.44 4.58
C ALA A 26 -10.35 -27.68 3.34
N GLN A 27 -11.67 -27.52 3.23
CA GLN A 27 -12.31 -26.56 2.32
C GLN A 27 -11.77 -25.12 2.49
N ASP A 28 -10.92 -24.89 3.49
CA ASP A 28 -10.40 -23.61 3.89
C ASP A 28 -8.87 -23.59 3.72
N SER A 29 -8.42 -23.21 2.52
CA SER A 29 -7.00 -23.04 2.19
C SER A 29 -6.28 -22.04 3.10
N SER A 30 -7.03 -21.17 3.79
CA SER A 30 -6.48 -20.16 4.70
C SER A 30 -5.88 -20.75 5.97
N LYS A 31 -6.10 -22.04 6.27
CA LYS A 31 -5.55 -22.74 7.45
C LYS A 31 -4.32 -23.59 7.14
N LEU A 32 -3.94 -23.70 5.87
CA LEU A 32 -2.81 -24.51 5.44
C LEU A 32 -1.51 -23.77 5.71
N THR A 33 -0.70 -24.29 6.65
CA THR A 33 0.60 -23.72 7.01
C THR A 33 1.75 -24.26 6.17
N THR A 34 1.56 -25.44 5.58
CA THR A 34 2.44 -26.06 4.59
C THR A 34 1.62 -26.60 3.43
N LEU A 35 2.24 -26.71 2.26
CA LEU A 35 1.58 -27.21 1.07
C LEU A 35 2.55 -28.06 0.24
N THR A 36 2.19 -29.29 -0.03
CA THR A 36 2.86 -30.11 -1.05
C THR A 36 2.24 -29.87 -2.42
N VAL A 37 2.94 -30.25 -3.50
CA VAL A 37 2.43 -30.11 -4.88
C VAL A 37 1.08 -30.80 -5.08
N GLU A 38 0.92 -32.02 -4.57
CA GLU A 38 -0.35 -32.78 -4.69
C GLU A 38 -1.48 -32.13 -3.90
N GLN A 39 -1.19 -31.62 -2.70
CA GLN A 39 -2.17 -30.86 -1.91
C GLN A 39 -2.57 -29.56 -2.60
N ALA A 40 -1.61 -28.84 -3.19
CA ALA A 40 -1.90 -27.64 -3.97
C ALA A 40 -2.84 -27.97 -5.13
N ARG A 41 -2.57 -29.05 -5.88
CA ARG A 41 -3.42 -29.49 -7.00
C ARG A 41 -4.84 -29.81 -6.54
N GLU A 42 -4.96 -30.55 -5.44
CA GLU A 42 -6.27 -30.92 -4.89
C GLU A 42 -7.06 -29.68 -4.44
N VAL A 43 -6.42 -28.75 -3.73
CA VAL A 43 -7.04 -27.51 -3.27
C VAL A 43 -7.46 -26.65 -4.46
N MET A 44 -6.58 -26.45 -5.44
CA MET A 44 -6.86 -25.65 -6.64
C MET A 44 -7.97 -26.26 -7.51
N ALA A 45 -8.05 -27.59 -7.62
CA ALA A 45 -9.13 -28.28 -8.33
C ALA A 45 -10.51 -28.04 -7.70
N LYS A 46 -10.57 -27.84 -6.38
CA LYS A 46 -11.81 -27.51 -5.65
C LYS A 46 -12.20 -26.03 -5.75
N LYS A 47 -11.44 -25.21 -6.50
CA LYS A 47 -11.63 -23.75 -6.64
C LYS A 47 -11.68 -23.04 -5.28
N PRO A 48 -10.52 -22.88 -4.61
CA PRO A 48 -10.47 -22.30 -3.28
C PRO A 48 -10.93 -20.83 -3.38
N GLY A 49 -12.16 -20.58 -2.97
CA GLY A 49 -12.72 -19.25 -2.79
C GLY A 49 -12.79 -18.93 -1.30
N MET A 50 -12.74 -17.65 -0.94
CA MET A 50 -13.12 -17.22 0.40
C MET A 50 -14.53 -17.73 0.72
N VAL A 51 -14.78 -18.19 1.95
CA VAL A 51 -16.14 -18.45 2.43
C VAL A 51 -16.95 -17.16 2.28
N GLY A 52 -17.88 -17.12 1.31
CA GLY A 52 -18.69 -15.94 0.96
C GLY A 52 -18.41 -15.29 -0.41
N SER A 53 -17.37 -15.68 -1.14
CA SER A 53 -17.18 -15.29 -2.56
C SER A 53 -17.80 -16.36 -3.45
N ALA A 54 -18.99 -16.10 -3.99
CA ALA A 54 -19.76 -17.05 -4.80
C ALA A 54 -19.07 -17.49 -6.11
N ASP A 55 -17.94 -16.88 -6.48
CA ASP A 55 -17.26 -17.06 -7.76
C ASP A 55 -15.92 -17.80 -7.70
N GLY A 56 -15.38 -18.10 -6.51
CA GLY A 56 -14.13 -18.86 -6.37
C GLY A 56 -12.89 -18.17 -6.95
N ARG A 57 -12.90 -16.84 -7.10
CA ARG A 57 -11.84 -16.03 -7.73
C ARG A 57 -10.81 -15.47 -6.75
N PHE A 58 -10.78 -15.97 -5.52
CA PHE A 58 -9.86 -15.50 -4.49
C PHE A 58 -9.37 -16.69 -3.69
N ALA A 59 -8.14 -17.12 -3.96
CA ALA A 59 -7.49 -18.20 -3.24
C ALA A 59 -6.68 -17.62 -2.06
N ASN A 60 -7.10 -17.98 -0.84
CA ASN A 60 -6.44 -17.52 0.37
C ASN A 60 -5.46 -18.57 0.90
N PHE A 61 -4.18 -18.24 0.91
CA PHE A 61 -3.10 -19.05 1.47
C PHE A 61 -2.30 -18.26 2.52
N ASP A 62 -2.95 -17.33 3.23
CA ASP A 62 -2.30 -16.42 4.18
C ASP A 62 -1.69 -17.14 5.40
N ALA A 63 -1.99 -18.41 5.65
CA ALA A 63 -1.30 -19.23 6.66
C ALA A 63 0.04 -19.80 6.19
N LEU A 64 0.33 -19.82 4.89
CA LEU A 64 1.63 -20.27 4.38
C LEU A 64 2.71 -19.26 4.73
N THR A 65 3.75 -19.72 5.41
CA THR A 65 4.92 -18.89 5.75
C THR A 65 6.06 -19.02 4.74
N THR A 66 6.07 -20.13 3.99
CA THR A 66 7.03 -20.46 2.93
C THR A 66 6.30 -21.00 1.71
N LEU A 67 6.90 -20.87 0.53
CA LEU A 67 6.38 -21.36 -0.74
C LEU A 67 7.55 -21.85 -1.59
N THR A 68 7.48 -23.08 -2.09
CA THR A 68 8.49 -23.60 -3.02
C THR A 68 8.09 -23.25 -4.47
N PRO A 69 9.06 -23.22 -5.41
CA PRO A 69 8.76 -22.97 -6.83
C PRO A 69 7.77 -23.98 -7.43
N GLU A 70 7.84 -25.25 -7.04
CA GLU A 70 6.97 -26.32 -7.57
C GLU A 70 5.51 -26.14 -7.13
N VAL A 71 5.31 -25.69 -5.89
CA VAL A 71 3.98 -25.35 -5.39
C VAL A 71 3.47 -24.08 -6.05
N ALA A 72 4.33 -23.07 -6.21
CA ALA A 72 3.97 -21.84 -6.93
C ALA A 72 3.51 -22.14 -8.36
N GLU A 73 4.15 -23.07 -9.08
CA GLU A 73 3.77 -23.46 -10.46
C GLU A 73 2.35 -24.04 -10.51
N VAL A 74 1.85 -24.63 -9.42
CA VAL A 74 0.46 -25.06 -9.33
C VAL A 74 -0.46 -23.86 -9.12
N LEU A 75 -0.12 -22.98 -8.17
CA LEU A 75 -0.96 -21.85 -7.75
C LEU A 75 -1.16 -20.82 -8.87
N VAL A 76 -0.16 -20.58 -9.71
CA VAL A 76 -0.22 -19.57 -10.78
C VAL A 76 -1.24 -19.87 -11.88
N ASN A 77 -1.74 -21.11 -11.96
CA ASN A 77 -2.83 -21.48 -12.89
C ASN A 77 -4.21 -21.02 -12.41
N HIS A 78 -4.29 -20.36 -11.25
CA HIS A 78 -5.53 -19.76 -10.79
C HIS A 78 -5.90 -18.53 -11.64
N ASP A 79 -7.15 -18.45 -12.11
CA ASP A 79 -7.65 -17.30 -12.87
C ASP A 79 -8.07 -16.11 -11.98
N GLY A 80 -7.94 -16.26 -10.65
CA GLY A 80 -8.36 -15.29 -9.64
C GLY A 80 -7.19 -14.70 -8.86
N ALA A 81 -7.50 -13.91 -7.84
CA ALA A 81 -6.48 -13.34 -6.95
C ALA A 81 -5.87 -14.40 -6.03
N LEU A 82 -4.55 -14.34 -5.87
CA LEU A 82 -3.79 -15.14 -4.93
C LEU A 82 -3.38 -14.29 -3.72
N SER A 83 -3.77 -14.75 -2.53
CA SER A 83 -3.33 -14.15 -1.26
C SER A 83 -2.32 -15.04 -0.58
N LEU A 84 -1.12 -14.51 -0.40
CA LEU A 84 0.06 -15.15 0.18
C LEU A 84 0.65 -14.22 1.27
N ASN A 85 -0.20 -13.54 2.04
CA ASN A 85 0.23 -12.56 3.03
C ASN A 85 1.00 -13.19 4.21
N GLY A 86 0.96 -14.51 4.36
CA GLY A 86 1.74 -15.22 5.38
C GLY A 86 3.22 -15.30 5.07
N LEU A 87 3.61 -15.21 3.78
CA LEU A 87 4.99 -15.41 3.35
C LEU A 87 5.91 -14.40 4.00
N LYS A 88 7.02 -14.88 4.56
CA LYS A 88 8.06 -14.05 5.18
C LYS A 88 9.24 -13.80 4.27
N GLU A 89 9.52 -14.76 3.40
CA GLU A 89 10.61 -14.72 2.43
C GLU A 89 10.09 -15.16 1.06
N LEU A 90 10.76 -14.70 0.01
CA LEU A 90 10.45 -15.06 -1.36
C LEU A 90 11.75 -15.23 -2.15
N SER A 91 12.00 -16.44 -2.64
CA SER A 91 13.16 -16.71 -3.51
C SER A 91 12.96 -16.10 -4.90
N ALA A 92 14.05 -15.88 -5.64
CA ALA A 92 13.97 -15.33 -7.00
C ALA A 92 13.26 -16.28 -7.97
N GLU A 93 13.46 -17.58 -7.81
CA GLU A 93 12.81 -18.64 -8.59
C GLU A 93 11.30 -18.62 -8.32
N THR A 94 10.90 -18.58 -7.05
CA THR A 94 9.49 -18.55 -6.66
C THR A 94 8.82 -17.25 -7.15
N ALA A 95 9.49 -16.11 -7.04
CA ALA A 95 9.01 -14.83 -7.58
C ALA A 95 8.83 -14.87 -9.10
N SER A 96 9.76 -15.51 -9.83
CA SER A 96 9.70 -15.67 -11.28
C SER A 96 8.52 -16.54 -11.71
N VAL A 97 8.24 -17.60 -10.96
CA VAL A 97 7.03 -18.41 -11.16
C VAL A 97 5.78 -17.57 -10.91
N LEU A 98 5.68 -16.92 -9.75
CA LEU A 98 4.54 -16.07 -9.40
C LEU A 98 4.29 -14.94 -10.40
N ALA A 99 5.33 -14.39 -11.04
CA ALA A 99 5.21 -13.37 -12.06
C ALA A 99 4.44 -13.82 -13.31
N LYS A 100 4.36 -15.14 -13.57
CA LYS A 100 3.58 -15.73 -14.67
C LYS A 100 2.07 -15.77 -14.38
N HIS A 101 1.66 -15.53 -13.13
CA HIS A 101 0.25 -15.52 -12.74
C HIS A 101 -0.55 -14.55 -13.63
N PRO A 102 -1.69 -14.99 -14.19
CA PRO A 102 -2.46 -14.17 -15.11
C PRO A 102 -3.00 -12.93 -14.41
N ALA A 103 -2.90 -11.79 -15.08
CA ALA A 103 -3.55 -10.58 -14.61
C ALA A 103 -5.07 -10.75 -14.71
N MET A 104 -5.77 -10.42 -13.62
CA MET A 104 -7.21 -10.42 -13.59
C MET A 104 -7.78 -9.40 -14.58
N LYS A 105 -8.86 -9.82 -15.24
CA LYS A 105 -9.60 -8.98 -16.20
C LYS A 105 -10.52 -7.98 -15.51
N GLN A 106 -10.84 -8.20 -14.23
CA GLN A 106 -11.75 -7.36 -13.46
C GLN A 106 -11.01 -6.25 -12.74
N PHE A 107 -11.54 -5.04 -12.90
CA PHE A 107 -11.08 -3.84 -12.20
C PHE A 107 -11.34 -3.97 -10.70
N GLY A 108 -10.46 -3.46 -9.83
CA GLY A 108 -10.78 -3.34 -8.39
C GLY A 108 -9.93 -4.18 -7.44
N TYR A 109 -9.33 -5.28 -7.90
CA TYR A 109 -8.69 -6.25 -7.01
C TYR A 109 -7.20 -6.40 -7.28
N ALA A 110 -6.44 -6.67 -6.22
CA ALA A 110 -5.05 -7.09 -6.34
C ALA A 110 -4.97 -8.55 -6.74
N ASP A 111 -4.17 -8.82 -7.76
CA ASP A 111 -3.92 -10.14 -8.33
C ASP A 111 -3.03 -10.98 -7.41
N LEU A 112 -2.01 -10.36 -6.82
CA LEU A 112 -1.05 -11.02 -5.94
C LEU A 112 -0.86 -10.22 -4.66
N ARG A 113 -1.19 -10.81 -3.51
CA ARG A 113 -1.00 -10.18 -2.19
C ARG A 113 0.15 -10.85 -1.45
N LEU A 114 1.21 -10.08 -1.20
CA LEU A 114 2.43 -10.52 -0.53
C LEU A 114 2.73 -9.60 0.66
N ASN A 115 1.69 -9.19 1.38
CA ASN A 115 1.81 -8.17 2.42
C ASN A 115 2.63 -8.64 3.63
N GLY A 116 2.99 -9.92 3.74
CA GLY A 116 3.84 -10.44 4.81
C GLY A 116 5.33 -10.24 4.60
N LEU A 117 5.75 -9.93 3.36
CA LEU A 117 7.16 -9.76 3.02
C LEU A 117 7.68 -8.46 3.61
N LYS A 118 8.63 -8.58 4.55
CA LYS A 118 9.35 -7.44 5.14
C LYS A 118 10.53 -7.00 4.29
N THR A 119 11.19 -7.96 3.65
CA THR A 119 12.33 -7.73 2.75
C THR A 119 12.13 -8.51 1.46
N ILE A 120 12.83 -8.08 0.41
CA ILE A 120 12.86 -8.77 -0.87
C ILE A 120 14.24 -8.63 -1.49
N SER A 121 14.79 -9.71 -2.05
CA SER A 121 16.08 -9.65 -2.74
C SER A 121 15.95 -8.89 -4.07
N PRO A 122 17.03 -8.28 -4.60
CA PRO A 122 16.98 -7.59 -5.90
C PRO A 122 16.45 -8.47 -7.04
N HIS A 123 16.87 -9.73 -7.10
CA HIS A 123 16.41 -10.68 -8.13
C HIS A 123 14.94 -11.06 -7.97
N ALA A 124 14.45 -11.26 -6.74
CA ALA A 124 13.03 -11.50 -6.51
C ALA A 124 12.17 -10.27 -6.84
N ALA A 125 12.67 -9.07 -6.53
CA ALA A 125 12.00 -7.81 -6.86
C ALA A 125 11.93 -7.57 -8.37
N GLU A 126 13.01 -7.87 -9.11
CA GLU A 126 13.05 -7.82 -10.57
C GLU A 126 12.08 -8.83 -11.19
N ALA A 127 12.04 -10.06 -10.67
CA ALA A 127 11.07 -11.06 -11.11
C ALA A 127 9.61 -10.60 -10.88
N LEU A 128 9.27 -10.09 -9.69
CA LEU A 128 7.94 -9.56 -9.41
C LEU A 128 7.60 -8.33 -10.27
N ALA A 129 8.59 -7.55 -10.69
CA ALA A 129 8.37 -6.41 -11.58
C ALA A 129 7.79 -6.83 -12.95
N ALA A 130 8.02 -8.07 -13.38
CA ALA A 130 7.46 -8.62 -14.62
C ALA A 130 6.01 -9.08 -14.51
N HIS A 131 5.44 -9.19 -13.29
CA HIS A 131 4.04 -9.58 -13.11
C HIS A 131 3.12 -8.59 -13.82
N GLN A 132 2.10 -9.05 -14.55
CA GLN A 132 1.26 -8.16 -15.38
C GLN A 132 0.12 -7.49 -14.58
N GLY A 133 -0.30 -8.08 -13.48
CA GLY A 133 -1.33 -7.54 -12.59
C GLY A 133 -0.79 -6.62 -11.48
N LYS A 134 -1.70 -6.23 -10.58
CA LYS A 134 -1.44 -5.48 -9.34
C LYS A 134 -0.89 -6.41 -8.26
N VAL A 135 0.22 -5.99 -7.65
CA VAL A 135 0.93 -6.69 -6.58
C VAL A 135 0.93 -5.82 -5.33
N LEU A 136 0.53 -6.36 -4.18
CA LEU A 136 0.54 -5.66 -2.89
C LEU A 136 1.71 -6.12 -2.02
N LEU A 137 2.48 -5.15 -1.54
CA LEU A 137 3.69 -5.33 -0.72
C LEU A 137 3.64 -4.36 0.48
N TYR A 138 2.55 -4.39 1.25
CA TYR A 138 2.31 -3.36 2.27
C TYR A 138 3.30 -3.36 3.43
N SER A 139 3.82 -4.51 3.86
CA SER A 139 4.75 -4.56 5.02
C SER A 139 6.22 -4.54 4.62
N LEU A 140 6.53 -4.22 3.36
CA LEU A 140 7.92 -4.12 2.92
C LEU A 140 8.58 -2.94 3.66
N GLU A 141 9.65 -3.20 4.41
CA GLU A 141 10.33 -2.20 5.24
C GLU A 141 11.25 -1.31 4.37
N LYS A 142 11.81 -1.88 3.30
CA LYS A 142 12.74 -1.20 2.39
C LYS A 142 12.48 -1.54 0.93
N LEU A 143 12.46 -0.54 0.05
CA LEU A 143 12.33 -0.69 -1.39
C LEU A 143 13.55 -0.09 -2.12
N ASP A 144 14.47 -0.95 -2.55
CA ASP A 144 15.71 -0.55 -3.26
C ASP A 144 15.70 -0.90 -4.76
N SER A 145 14.73 -1.70 -5.21
CA SER A 145 14.66 -2.15 -6.62
C SER A 145 13.94 -1.12 -7.48
N LEU A 146 14.69 -0.50 -8.40
CA LEU A 146 14.14 0.41 -9.42
C LEU A 146 13.07 -0.26 -10.31
N PRO A 147 13.29 -1.47 -10.86
CA PRO A 147 12.27 -2.18 -11.64
C PRO A 147 10.96 -2.38 -10.85
N LEU A 148 11.07 -2.75 -9.57
CA LEU A 148 9.90 -2.95 -8.73
C LEU A 148 9.18 -1.63 -8.44
N ALA A 149 9.92 -0.56 -8.14
CA ALA A 149 9.34 0.77 -7.95
C ALA A 149 8.59 1.27 -9.20
N GLN A 150 9.19 1.08 -10.39
CA GLN A 150 8.55 1.39 -11.68
C GLN A 150 7.28 0.57 -11.91
N LYS A 151 7.31 -0.73 -11.58
CA LYS A 151 6.14 -1.60 -11.65
C LYS A 151 5.02 -1.11 -10.72
N LEU A 152 5.35 -0.81 -9.47
CA LEU A 152 4.39 -0.34 -8.46
C LEU A 152 3.75 1.00 -8.87
N ALA A 153 4.55 1.93 -9.40
CA ALA A 153 4.06 3.23 -9.86
C ALA A 153 3.02 3.12 -11.00
N ARG A 154 3.14 2.12 -11.87
CA ARG A 154 2.21 1.87 -12.99
C ARG A 154 0.93 1.17 -12.58
N GLN A 155 0.80 0.73 -11.32
CA GLN A 155 -0.42 0.06 -10.88
C GLN A 155 -1.58 1.04 -10.77
N TRP A 156 -2.77 0.53 -11.03
CA TRP A 156 -4.00 1.29 -10.93
C TRP A 156 -4.49 1.40 -9.47
N GLY A 157 -5.30 2.44 -9.20
CA GLY A 157 -5.86 2.72 -7.87
C GLY A 157 -4.87 3.35 -6.90
N GLU A 158 -5.13 3.26 -5.60
CA GLU A 158 -4.20 3.75 -4.57
C GLU A 158 -2.94 2.87 -4.53
N LEU A 159 -1.78 3.53 -4.48
CA LEU A 159 -0.50 2.93 -4.18
C LEU A 159 -0.17 3.18 -2.71
N ARG A 160 -0.25 2.11 -1.92
CA ARG A 160 0.06 2.10 -0.50
C ARG A 160 1.30 1.25 -0.25
N LEU A 161 2.27 1.79 0.48
CA LEU A 161 3.51 1.13 0.87
C LEU A 161 3.78 1.42 2.35
N GLY A 162 4.32 0.46 3.09
CA GLY A 162 4.68 0.59 4.51
C GLY A 162 6.19 0.58 4.74
N ILE A 163 6.92 1.39 3.97
CA ILE A 163 8.38 1.46 3.97
C ILE A 163 8.89 2.48 4.99
N SER A 164 9.93 2.11 5.74
CA SER A 164 10.60 3.00 6.69
C SER A 164 11.81 3.71 6.08
N GLU A 165 12.35 3.20 4.99
CA GLU A 165 13.48 3.78 4.27
C GLU A 165 13.17 3.95 2.78
N LEU A 166 13.48 5.12 2.24
CA LEU A 166 13.23 5.47 0.85
C LEU A 166 14.35 6.34 0.28
N SER A 167 14.99 5.84 -0.77
CA SER A 167 16.00 6.59 -1.51
C SER A 167 15.37 7.57 -2.52
N PRO A 168 16.04 8.69 -2.86
CA PRO A 168 15.52 9.66 -3.83
C PRO A 168 15.18 9.06 -5.21
N PRO A 169 15.99 8.15 -5.82
CA PRO A 169 15.64 7.54 -7.09
C PRO A 169 14.34 6.73 -7.05
N ILE A 170 14.13 5.98 -5.96
CA ILE A 170 12.91 5.19 -5.78
C ILE A 170 11.70 6.09 -5.54
N ALA A 171 11.86 7.14 -4.72
CA ALA A 171 10.82 8.15 -4.53
C ALA A 171 10.40 8.81 -5.85
N ALA A 172 11.37 9.12 -6.72
CA ALA A 172 11.10 9.72 -8.03
C ALA A 172 10.31 8.78 -8.95
N GLU A 173 10.59 7.47 -8.91
CA GLU A 173 9.79 6.49 -9.65
C GLU A 173 8.37 6.36 -9.08
N LEU A 174 8.22 6.26 -7.76
CA LEU A 174 6.91 6.19 -7.10
C LEU A 174 6.07 7.44 -7.35
N ALA A 175 6.69 8.62 -7.44
CA ALA A 175 6.02 9.88 -7.74
C ALA A 175 5.41 9.94 -9.16
N LYS A 176 5.83 9.06 -10.08
CA LYS A 176 5.20 8.90 -11.40
C LYS A 176 3.86 8.18 -11.35
N HIS A 177 3.45 7.69 -10.18
CA HIS A 177 2.15 7.05 -10.02
C HIS A 177 1.00 7.99 -10.39
N ARG A 178 0.05 7.49 -11.17
CA ARG A 178 -1.15 8.23 -11.61
C ARG A 178 -2.45 7.48 -11.33
N GLY A 179 -2.40 6.32 -10.67
CA GLY A 179 -3.57 5.51 -10.37
C GLY A 179 -4.29 4.98 -11.61
N THR A 180 -3.62 4.98 -12.76
CA THR A 180 -4.15 4.55 -14.06
C THR A 180 -3.62 3.16 -14.42
N ASP A 181 -4.36 2.41 -15.22
CA ASP A 181 -3.86 1.19 -15.88
C ASP A 181 -3.77 1.40 -17.38
N GLU A 182 -3.01 0.57 -18.08
CA GLU A 182 -3.13 0.44 -19.53
C GLU A 182 -4.07 -0.74 -19.85
N ASP A 183 -4.99 -0.53 -20.79
CA ASP A 183 -5.88 -1.59 -21.25
C ASP A 183 -5.06 -2.68 -21.96
N LYS A 184 -4.94 -3.82 -21.29
CA LYS A 184 -4.18 -4.98 -21.79
C LYS A 184 -4.74 -5.54 -23.11
N THR A 185 -6.00 -5.26 -23.44
CA THR A 185 -6.64 -5.70 -24.70
C THR A 185 -6.50 -4.66 -25.81
N ARG A 186 -6.24 -3.40 -25.46
CA ARG A 186 -6.11 -2.27 -26.38
C ARG A 186 -4.89 -1.41 -26.00
N PRO A 187 -3.69 -1.79 -26.45
CA PRO A 187 -2.47 -1.04 -26.18
C PRO A 187 -2.62 0.45 -26.51
N GLY A 188 -2.13 1.32 -25.63
CA GLY A 188 -2.26 2.78 -25.73
C GLY A 188 -3.54 3.36 -25.11
N VAL A 189 -4.52 2.54 -24.72
CA VAL A 189 -5.71 3.03 -24.01
C VAL A 189 -5.44 3.04 -22.51
N ILE A 190 -5.33 4.24 -21.94
CA ILE A 190 -5.14 4.41 -20.49
C ILE A 190 -6.49 4.39 -19.78
N LEU A 191 -6.71 3.37 -18.95
CA LEU A 191 -7.84 3.26 -18.05
C LEU A 191 -7.65 4.18 -16.85
N ARG A 192 -8.64 5.05 -16.63
CA ARG A 192 -8.70 5.97 -15.49
C ARG A 192 -9.96 5.72 -14.68
N ARG A 193 -9.95 6.17 -13.43
CA ARG A 193 -11.19 6.21 -12.64
C ARG A 193 -12.22 7.12 -13.32
N GLN A 194 -13.45 6.65 -13.45
CA GLN A 194 -14.54 7.40 -14.09
C GLN A 194 -14.93 8.67 -13.30
N ASP A 195 -14.75 8.65 -11.97
CA ASP A 195 -15.03 9.76 -11.07
C ASP A 195 -14.01 10.91 -11.15
N GLY A 196 -12.92 10.73 -11.92
CA GLY A 196 -11.84 11.71 -12.01
C GLY A 196 -11.10 11.94 -10.69
N ALA A 197 -11.22 11.01 -9.72
CA ALA A 197 -10.51 11.14 -8.45
C ALA A 197 -8.99 11.15 -8.69
N ALA A 198 -8.29 11.94 -7.89
CA ALA A 198 -6.84 12.06 -7.96
C ALA A 198 -6.16 10.74 -7.56
N SER A 199 -4.97 10.49 -8.11
CA SER A 199 -4.12 9.39 -7.64
C SER A 199 -3.73 9.59 -6.19
N VAL A 200 -3.60 8.49 -5.46
CA VAL A 200 -3.23 8.49 -4.05
C VAL A 200 -1.93 7.70 -3.92
N LEU A 201 -0.87 8.40 -3.51
CA LEU A 201 0.39 7.81 -3.09
C LEU A 201 0.45 7.90 -1.56
N ARG A 202 0.36 6.76 -0.90
CA ARG A 202 0.41 6.64 0.55
C ARG A 202 1.66 5.89 0.96
N ILE A 203 2.50 6.54 1.75
CA ILE A 203 3.67 5.92 2.36
C ILE A 203 3.48 5.96 3.87
N ASP A 204 3.28 4.78 4.43
CA ASP A 204 3.19 4.52 5.86
C ASP A 204 4.58 4.10 6.39
N ASN A 205 4.78 4.21 7.70
CA ASN A 205 6.01 3.91 8.46
C ASN A 205 7.23 4.80 8.17
N LEU A 206 7.08 5.86 7.38
CA LEU A 206 8.17 6.78 7.05
C LEU A 206 8.27 7.92 8.08
N ALA A 207 9.05 7.69 9.14
CA ALA A 207 9.19 8.63 10.26
C ALA A 207 9.96 9.91 9.93
N SER A 208 10.87 9.85 8.95
CA SER A 208 11.69 10.99 8.52
C SER A 208 12.00 10.93 7.02
N LEU A 209 12.41 12.06 6.47
CA LEU A 209 12.72 12.25 5.04
C LEU A 209 13.97 13.11 4.88
N SER A 210 14.76 12.83 3.86
CA SER A 210 15.75 13.79 3.37
C SER A 210 15.06 14.84 2.47
N PRO A 211 15.63 16.04 2.31
CA PRO A 211 15.10 17.05 1.39
C PRO A 211 15.00 16.56 -0.06
N GLU A 212 15.92 15.71 -0.51
CA GLU A 212 15.94 15.15 -1.87
C GLU A 212 14.82 14.13 -2.07
N THR A 213 14.61 13.23 -1.10
CA THR A 213 13.48 12.28 -1.15
C THR A 213 12.15 13.02 -1.09
N ALA A 214 12.03 14.06 -0.26
CA ALA A 214 10.83 14.89 -0.19
C ALA A 214 10.55 15.64 -1.49
N GLU A 215 11.58 16.17 -2.15
CA GLU A 215 11.44 16.84 -3.45
C GLU A 215 11.03 15.85 -4.55
N ALA A 216 11.60 14.64 -4.55
CA ALA A 216 11.19 13.59 -5.45
C ALA A 216 9.71 13.20 -5.27
N LEU A 217 9.25 13.03 -4.02
CA LEU A 217 7.83 12.76 -3.71
C LEU A 217 6.92 13.96 -4.05
N ALA A 218 7.43 15.19 -3.96
CA ALA A 218 6.71 16.40 -4.33
C ALA A 218 6.32 16.42 -5.82
N ALA A 219 7.00 15.66 -6.68
CA ALA A 219 6.61 15.52 -8.08
C ALA A 219 5.30 14.73 -8.30
N HIS A 220 4.76 14.05 -7.27
CA HIS A 220 3.53 13.27 -7.41
C HIS A 220 2.30 14.16 -7.61
N GLU A 221 1.65 14.03 -8.77
CA GLU A 221 0.44 14.78 -9.12
C GLU A 221 -0.80 14.10 -8.55
N GLY A 222 -1.18 14.43 -7.32
CA GLY A 222 -2.36 13.84 -6.67
C GLY A 222 -2.44 14.10 -5.18
N VAL A 223 -2.90 13.10 -4.43
CA VAL A 223 -2.87 13.07 -2.96
C VAL A 223 -1.58 12.36 -2.55
N LEU A 224 -0.75 13.05 -1.76
CA LEU A 224 0.41 12.47 -1.11
C LEU A 224 0.10 12.35 0.39
N VAL A 225 0.17 11.12 0.91
CA VAL A 225 -0.11 10.81 2.31
C VAL A 225 1.15 10.30 2.99
N LEU A 226 1.63 11.05 3.98
CA LEU A 226 2.81 10.75 4.80
C LEU A 226 2.39 10.81 6.27
N ASN A 227 1.51 9.90 6.67
CA ASN A 227 0.84 9.96 7.96
C ASN A 227 1.75 9.63 9.15
N ASP A 228 2.88 8.96 8.92
CA ASP A 228 3.78 8.54 9.99
C ASP A 228 5.01 9.44 10.12
N LEU A 229 5.06 10.54 9.35
CA LEU A 229 6.09 11.57 9.48
C LEU A 229 5.84 12.36 10.78
N THR A 230 6.72 12.19 11.77
CA THR A 230 6.58 12.80 13.11
C THR A 230 7.39 14.08 13.29
N SER A 231 8.37 14.32 12.42
CA SER A 231 9.19 15.54 12.39
C SER A 231 9.29 16.08 10.98
N LEU A 232 9.17 17.40 10.85
CA LEU A 232 9.30 18.10 9.58
C LEU A 232 10.33 19.22 9.70
N PRO A 233 11.62 18.95 9.42
CA PRO A 233 12.64 19.99 9.34
C PRO A 233 12.32 21.01 8.23
N PRO A 234 12.74 22.29 8.36
CA PRO A 234 12.41 23.33 7.38
C PRO A 234 12.82 23.00 5.95
N ALA A 235 13.99 22.37 5.75
CA ALA A 235 14.44 21.95 4.43
C ALA A 235 13.51 20.92 3.76
N VAL A 236 12.97 19.98 4.55
CA VAL A 236 12.00 18.98 4.08
C VAL A 236 10.66 19.65 3.76
N ALA A 237 10.21 20.59 4.60
CA ALA A 237 9.01 21.38 4.36
C ALA A 237 9.10 22.18 3.05
N VAL A 238 10.24 22.82 2.79
CA VAL A 238 10.51 23.55 1.54
C VAL A 238 10.42 22.60 0.34
N SER A 239 11.05 21.43 0.42
CA SER A 239 10.99 20.42 -0.65
C SER A 239 9.56 19.92 -0.91
N LEU A 240 8.78 19.62 0.13
CA LEU A 240 7.38 19.21 -0.03
C LEU A 240 6.49 20.35 -0.57
N ALA A 241 6.79 21.60 -0.24
CA ALA A 241 6.04 22.76 -0.71
C ALA A 241 6.21 23.02 -2.22
N LYS A 242 7.27 22.49 -2.85
CA LYS A 242 7.48 22.54 -4.31
C LYS A 242 6.47 21.73 -5.12
N ARG A 243 5.54 21.02 -4.47
CA ARG A 243 4.53 20.16 -5.13
C ARG A 243 3.84 20.86 -6.32
N ALA A 244 4.01 20.28 -7.51
CA ALA A 244 3.24 20.66 -8.67
C ALA A 244 1.79 20.19 -8.48
N GLY A 245 0.82 21.11 -8.60
CA GLY A 245 -0.59 20.75 -8.60
C GLY A 245 -0.93 19.76 -9.71
N ASN A 246 -1.99 18.98 -9.54
CA ASN A 246 -2.51 18.07 -10.56
C ASN A 246 -2.86 18.85 -11.83
N THR A 247 -2.02 18.69 -12.86
CA THR A 247 -2.17 19.33 -14.17
C THR A 247 -3.16 18.58 -15.07
N ASN A 248 -3.54 17.35 -14.72
CA ASN A 248 -4.43 16.48 -15.50
C ASN A 248 -5.91 16.78 -15.26
N ALA A 249 -6.30 18.06 -15.32
CA ALA A 249 -7.69 18.46 -15.43
C ALA A 249 -8.22 18.05 -16.82
N VAL A 250 -8.76 16.85 -16.93
CA VAL A 250 -9.54 16.44 -18.10
C VAL A 250 -10.76 17.35 -18.18
N ARG A 251 -10.96 17.96 -19.37
CA ARG A 251 -12.17 18.66 -19.76
C ARG A 251 -13.36 17.73 -19.57
N SER A 252 -14.15 17.89 -18.51
CA SER A 252 -15.51 17.37 -18.50
C SER A 252 -16.33 18.23 -19.45
N ASN A 253 -16.96 17.62 -20.46
CA ASN A 253 -17.84 18.29 -21.42
C ASN A 253 -18.73 19.34 -20.75
N GLY A 254 -18.52 20.62 -21.09
CA GLY A 254 -19.52 21.69 -20.91
C GLY A 254 -19.23 22.80 -19.89
N SER A 255 -18.18 22.74 -19.05
CA SER A 255 -17.84 23.85 -18.15
C SER A 255 -16.38 24.27 -18.28
N SER A 256 -16.17 25.45 -18.85
CA SER A 256 -14.86 26.10 -19.00
C SER A 256 -14.38 26.67 -17.68
N VAL A 257 -13.91 25.82 -16.78
CA VAL A 257 -12.92 26.21 -15.76
C VAL A 257 -11.93 25.06 -15.60
N THR A 258 -10.77 25.16 -16.24
CA THR A 258 -9.61 24.34 -15.89
C THR A 258 -9.09 24.81 -14.53
N ALA A 259 -9.81 24.47 -13.46
CA ALA A 259 -9.29 24.65 -12.11
C ALA A 259 -8.10 23.70 -12.00
N LYS A 260 -6.88 24.25 -12.10
CA LYS A 260 -5.64 23.56 -11.76
C LYS A 260 -5.85 22.97 -10.37
N ARG A 261 -6.10 21.66 -10.28
CA ARG A 261 -6.38 21.01 -8.99
C ARG A 261 -5.06 20.98 -8.26
N THR A 262 -4.81 21.93 -7.38
CA THR A 262 -3.62 21.90 -6.54
C THR A 262 -3.67 20.59 -5.72
N GLY A 263 -2.53 19.89 -5.61
CA GLY A 263 -2.49 18.56 -5.01
C GLY A 263 -2.93 18.57 -3.55
N THR A 264 -3.15 17.40 -2.96
CA THR A 264 -3.38 17.29 -1.51
C THR A 264 -2.13 16.73 -0.84
N LEU A 265 -1.73 17.33 0.28
CA LEU A 265 -0.63 16.88 1.13
C LEU A 265 -1.20 16.58 2.52
N VAL A 266 -1.07 15.33 2.94
CA VAL A 266 -1.60 14.84 4.21
C VAL A 266 -0.43 14.44 5.11
N LEU A 267 -0.24 15.19 6.20
CA LEU A 267 0.85 15.04 7.18
C LEU A 267 0.26 14.81 8.57
N ASN A 268 -0.57 13.77 8.71
CA ASN A 268 -1.35 13.56 9.92
C ASN A 268 -0.55 13.03 11.12
N GLY A 269 0.76 12.77 10.98
CA GLY A 269 1.64 12.31 12.07
C GLY A 269 2.37 13.43 12.79
N LEU A 270 2.30 14.66 12.27
CA LEU A 270 2.97 15.81 12.87
C LEU A 270 2.17 16.28 14.09
N GLU A 271 2.69 16.01 15.28
CA GLU A 271 2.14 16.51 16.55
C GLU A 271 2.54 17.97 16.81
N THR A 272 3.72 18.37 16.31
CA THR A 272 4.25 19.74 16.42
C THR A 272 4.78 20.21 15.07
N LEU A 273 4.88 21.53 14.90
CA LEU A 273 5.39 22.16 13.70
C LEU A 273 6.15 23.44 14.09
N SER A 274 7.37 23.61 13.58
CA SER A 274 8.10 24.87 13.80
C SER A 274 7.52 25.99 12.93
N THR A 275 7.75 27.25 13.32
CA THR A 275 7.30 28.41 12.57
C THR A 275 7.92 28.46 11.16
N GLU A 276 9.18 28.05 11.02
CA GLU A 276 9.88 27.99 9.72
C GLU A 276 9.29 26.92 8.81
N SER A 277 9.00 25.73 9.35
CA SER A 277 8.36 24.66 8.58
C SER A 277 6.92 25.01 8.21
N ALA A 278 6.18 25.69 9.08
CA ALA A 278 4.86 26.26 8.77
C ALA A 278 4.93 27.30 7.64
N ALA A 279 5.89 28.21 7.69
CA ALA A 279 6.11 29.21 6.65
C ALA A 279 6.48 28.57 5.31
N ALA A 280 7.32 27.54 5.33
CA ALA A 280 7.66 26.78 4.13
C ALA A 280 6.44 26.06 3.55
N LEU A 281 5.64 25.37 4.38
CA LEU A 281 4.40 24.72 3.94
C LEU A 281 3.36 25.72 3.42
N ALA A 282 3.33 26.96 3.92
CA ALA A 282 2.42 27.99 3.42
C ALA A 282 2.66 28.38 1.96
N ALA A 283 3.86 28.10 1.41
CA ALA A 283 4.15 28.29 -0.02
C ALA A 283 3.43 27.27 -0.92
N PHE A 284 3.00 26.14 -0.37
CA PHE A 284 2.14 25.19 -1.06
C PHE A 284 0.77 25.82 -1.32
N THR A 285 0.20 25.58 -2.50
CA THR A 285 -1.10 26.16 -2.90
C THR A 285 -2.23 25.12 -2.89
N GLY A 286 -1.92 23.90 -2.46
CA GLY A 286 -2.83 22.76 -2.40
C GLY A 286 -3.65 22.65 -1.15
N GLU A 287 -4.23 21.48 -0.96
CA GLU A 287 -4.91 21.15 0.29
C GLU A 287 -3.90 20.57 1.27
N LEU A 288 -3.77 21.18 2.45
CA LEU A 288 -2.88 20.76 3.51
C LEU A 288 -3.70 20.20 4.67
N VAL A 289 -3.44 18.96 5.05
CA VAL A 289 -4.14 18.27 6.14
C VAL A 289 -3.17 17.91 7.25
N LEU A 290 -3.40 18.48 8.44
CA LEU A 290 -2.58 18.35 9.63
C LEU A 290 -3.47 17.94 10.81
N LYS A 291 -3.76 16.63 10.90
CA LYS A 291 -4.70 16.10 11.91
C LYS A 291 -4.10 15.90 13.30
N ALA A 292 -2.80 15.60 13.46
CA ALA A 292 -2.21 15.31 14.77
C ALA A 292 -1.85 16.56 15.59
N ILE A 293 -1.82 17.75 14.98
CA ILE A 293 -1.56 18.99 15.70
C ILE A 293 -2.77 19.30 16.61
N THR A 294 -2.56 19.19 17.92
CA THR A 294 -3.59 19.42 18.94
C THR A 294 -3.52 20.82 19.56
N GLU A 295 -2.35 21.46 19.50
CA GLU A 295 -2.08 22.81 19.97
C GLU A 295 -1.14 23.51 18.98
N LEU A 296 -1.30 24.83 18.80
CA LEU A 296 -0.54 25.59 17.82
C LEU A 296 -0.07 26.91 18.43
N PRO A 297 1.23 27.22 18.43
CA PRO A 297 1.73 28.53 18.86
C PRO A 297 1.23 29.66 17.95
N PRO A 298 1.06 30.90 18.48
CA PRO A 298 0.57 32.03 17.69
C PRO A 298 1.41 32.32 16.43
N ASP A 299 2.73 32.22 16.52
CA ASP A 299 3.64 32.48 15.39
C ASP A 299 3.51 31.42 14.29
N THR A 300 3.41 30.14 14.69
CA THR A 300 3.18 29.03 13.76
C THR A 300 1.80 29.13 13.10
N ALA A 301 0.79 29.56 13.85
CA ALA A 301 -0.54 29.84 13.33
C ALA A 301 -0.56 31.00 12.33
N ALA A 302 0.17 32.07 12.62
CA ALA A 302 0.33 33.21 11.72
C ALA A 302 1.05 32.81 10.43
N ALA A 303 2.05 31.94 10.50
CA ALA A 303 2.73 31.39 9.33
C ALA A 303 1.78 30.51 8.48
N LEU A 304 1.07 29.55 9.10
CA LEU A 304 0.09 28.71 8.40
C LEU A 304 -1.08 29.52 7.81
N ALA A 305 -1.49 30.60 8.45
CA ALA A 305 -2.57 31.47 7.96
C ALA A 305 -2.22 32.16 6.62
N GLN A 306 -0.94 32.19 6.21
CA GLN A 306 -0.52 32.68 4.90
C GLN A 306 -0.76 31.67 3.77
N HIS A 307 -1.05 30.41 4.09
CA HIS A 307 -1.39 29.39 3.11
C HIS A 307 -2.63 29.81 2.31
N LYS A 308 -2.59 29.61 0.99
CA LYS A 308 -3.67 30.08 0.10
C LYS A 308 -4.71 29.01 -0.22
N GLY A 309 -4.35 27.75 -0.03
CA GLY A 309 -5.22 26.60 -0.29
C GLY A 309 -6.10 26.23 0.89
N ARG A 310 -6.71 25.04 0.84
CA ARG A 310 -7.50 24.52 1.96
C ARG A 310 -6.58 24.04 3.07
N LEU A 311 -6.84 24.48 4.29
CA LEU A 311 -6.05 24.12 5.47
C LEU A 311 -6.93 23.39 6.46
N HIS A 312 -6.61 22.15 6.79
CA HIS A 312 -7.37 21.33 7.72
C HIS A 312 -6.57 21.11 9.00
N LEU A 313 -7.00 21.75 10.09
CA LEU A 313 -6.44 21.64 11.43
C LEU A 313 -7.46 20.96 12.36
N THR A 314 -8.01 19.83 11.93
CA THR A 314 -9.11 19.13 12.59
C THR A 314 -8.73 18.48 13.92
N GLY A 315 -7.44 18.45 14.27
CA GLY A 315 -6.93 17.91 15.52
C GLY A 315 -6.90 18.87 16.70
N LEU A 316 -7.02 20.18 16.45
CA LEU A 316 -6.88 21.20 17.48
C LEU A 316 -7.91 20.98 18.60
N THR A 317 -7.46 20.99 19.85
CA THR A 317 -8.35 20.77 21.00
C THR A 317 -8.68 22.06 21.75
N LYS A 318 -7.85 23.08 21.59
CA LYS A 318 -8.03 24.41 22.18
C LYS A 318 -7.30 25.48 21.36
N LEU A 319 -7.68 26.75 21.54
CA LEU A 319 -7.04 27.91 20.89
C LEU A 319 -6.75 29.02 21.89
N SER A 320 -5.56 29.63 21.80
CA SER A 320 -5.32 30.93 22.45
C SER A 320 -6.01 32.06 21.68
N PRO A 321 -6.30 33.21 22.31
CA PRO A 321 -6.86 34.38 21.62
C PRO A 321 -6.01 34.86 20.42
N GLU A 322 -4.69 34.83 20.54
CA GLU A 322 -3.74 35.23 19.51
C GLU A 322 -3.76 34.22 18.34
N THR A 323 -3.78 32.93 18.65
CA THR A 323 -3.88 31.84 17.66
C THR A 323 -5.19 31.92 16.90
N HIS A 324 -6.30 32.17 17.60
CA HIS A 324 -7.60 32.37 16.99
C HIS A 324 -7.60 33.57 16.04
N THR A 325 -7.05 34.70 16.47
CA THR A 325 -6.92 35.92 15.66
C THR A 325 -6.06 35.71 14.42
N ALA A 326 -4.97 34.94 14.54
CA ALA A 326 -4.14 34.56 13.40
C ALA A 326 -4.91 33.73 12.36
N LEU A 327 -5.59 32.66 12.82
CA LEU A 327 -6.29 31.71 11.97
C LEU A 327 -7.59 32.26 11.34
N GLN A 328 -8.27 33.20 12.01
CA GLN A 328 -9.48 33.85 11.46
C GLN A 328 -9.25 34.54 10.11
N ARG A 329 -8.01 34.92 9.80
CA ARG A 329 -7.64 35.55 8.53
C ARG A 329 -7.64 34.57 7.35
N HIS A 330 -7.66 33.27 7.60
CA HIS A 330 -7.56 32.25 6.57
C HIS A 330 -8.94 31.84 6.05
N ALA A 331 -9.23 32.15 4.78
CA ALA A 331 -10.57 31.96 4.18
C ALA A 331 -11.04 30.50 4.08
N ASN A 332 -10.12 29.55 3.90
CA ASN A 332 -10.42 28.14 3.62
C ASN A 332 -9.94 27.20 4.74
N LEU A 333 -10.25 27.56 5.99
CA LEU A 333 -9.81 26.84 7.18
C LEU A 333 -10.90 25.87 7.68
N LEU A 334 -10.51 24.62 7.93
CA LEU A 334 -11.35 23.63 8.59
C LEU A 334 -10.83 23.34 10.00
N LEU A 335 -11.68 23.63 11.00
CA LEU A 335 -11.44 23.41 12.43
C LEU A 335 -12.44 22.38 12.98
N PRO A 336 -12.10 21.66 14.07
CA PRO A 336 -13.06 20.81 14.76
C PRO A 336 -14.17 21.64 15.43
N ARG A 337 -15.33 21.03 15.66
CA ARG A 337 -16.46 21.64 16.37
C ARG A 337 -16.95 20.69 17.48
N PRO A 338 -17.10 21.16 18.73
CA PRO A 338 -16.74 22.48 19.28
C PRO A 338 -15.24 22.64 19.54
N LEU A 339 -14.72 23.88 19.49
CA LEU A 339 -13.31 24.20 19.79
C LEU A 339 -13.24 25.32 20.84
N PRO A 340 -12.88 25.03 22.11
CA PRO A 340 -12.86 26.02 23.17
C PRO A 340 -11.70 27.04 23.00
N LEU A 341 -12.00 28.30 23.30
CA LEU A 341 -11.00 29.35 23.48
C LEU A 341 -10.48 29.30 24.91
N THR A 342 -9.16 29.24 25.10
CA THR A 342 -8.56 29.36 26.43
C THR A 342 -8.61 30.82 26.86
N ALA A 343 -8.99 31.09 28.12
CA ALA A 343 -8.89 32.43 28.69
C ALA A 343 -7.41 32.87 28.71
N GLY A 344 -7.13 34.09 28.22
CA GLY A 344 -5.79 34.67 28.30
C GLY A 344 -5.36 34.78 29.76
N LYS A 345 -4.11 34.43 30.05
CA LYS A 345 -3.48 34.67 31.36
C LYS A 345 -3.06 36.13 31.48
#